data_AF-A0A8C2HK16-F1
#
_entry.id   AF-A0A8C2HK16-F1
#
_cell.length_a   1.000
_cell.length_b   1.000
_cell.length_c   1.000
_cell.angle_alpha   90.00
_cell.angle_beta   90.00
_cell.angle_gamma   90.00
#
_symmetry.space_group_name_H-M   'P 1'
#
loop_
_entity.id
_entity.type
_entity.pdbx_description
1 polymer ?
#
loop_
_entity_poly.entity_id
_entity_poly.type
_entity_poly.pdbx_seq_one_letter_code
_entity_poly.pdbx_strand_id
1 'polypeptide(L)'
;MLPGCGKFYHGECAASHGPTVPLNRAFRCPLHACLSCFITNPTNPSVSKGQLTRCIRCPVAYHANDYCIPAGSVTLTDNNIVCPNHFTPRKGCRNHEHVNVSWCFVCSEGGSLLCCESCPAAFHRECLNIDMPEGSWYCKKKKKKKKKKKNIKAESNSLYFNYISLEEAAVRFKELQAEKELRQLQEDRQNHKKPPPYKHIKVNKPIGKVLIISADLSEIPRCNCKATDENPCGMDSECINRMLLYECHPQVCPAGERCQNQCFTKRQYCQVEIFRTLSRGWGLHCVHDIKKGGFVNEYVGEVIDEEECRARIKHAQENNIGNFYMLTLDKDRIIDAGPKGNEARFMNHSCQPNCETQKWTVNGDTRVGLFALTDIPAGTELTFNYNLECLGNGKTVCKCGASNCSGFLGVRPKNNPPSDDKGRKMKRKSQMKRKSQQEVIKEREDECFSCGDGGQVVSCKRPGCPKVYHADCLNLTKRPAGRWECPWHQCDLCGQEAASFCEMCPSSYCVEHRDGMLFISKLDGRLSCSEHDPCGPEPLEPGEIREYPPELMTTYPINFIRVHWAQIVKDWPPQSPVEKNCCQTYNVPETY
;
A
#
# COMPACT_ATOMS: atom_id res chain seq x y z
N MET A 1 23.07 -11.82 26.51
CA MET A 1 22.05 -12.11 27.54
C MET A 1 21.02 -11.00 27.51
N LEU A 2 19.72 -11.29 27.44
CA LEU A 2 18.70 -10.29 27.80
C LEU A 2 18.73 -10.18 29.34
N PRO A 3 19.00 -9.00 29.93
CA PRO A 3 18.97 -8.84 31.38
C PRO A 3 17.57 -9.18 31.90
N GLY A 4 17.45 -10.05 32.92
CA GLY A 4 16.21 -10.18 33.70
C GLY A 4 15.21 -11.30 33.38
N CYS A 5 15.53 -12.33 32.57
CA CYS A 5 14.59 -13.45 32.32
C CYS A 5 14.27 -14.30 33.57
N GLY A 6 15.24 -14.49 34.48
CA GLY A 6 15.06 -15.21 35.74
C GLY A 6 14.74 -16.72 35.64
N LYS A 7 14.81 -17.33 34.44
CA LYS A 7 14.52 -18.77 34.23
C LYS A 7 15.81 -19.60 34.11
N PHE A 8 15.82 -20.77 34.73
CA PHE A 8 16.91 -21.73 34.72
C PHE A 8 16.46 -23.03 34.04
N TYR A 9 17.35 -23.63 33.23
CA TYR A 9 17.09 -24.86 32.49
C TYR A 9 18.29 -25.80 32.60
N HIS A 10 18.07 -27.13 32.62
CA HIS A 10 19.14 -28.08 32.36
C HIS A 10 19.63 -27.93 30.91
N GLY A 11 20.93 -28.03 30.67
CA GLY A 11 21.51 -27.83 29.33
C GLY A 11 20.91 -28.76 28.26
N GLU A 12 20.71 -30.04 28.61
CA GLU A 12 20.07 -31.03 27.72
C GLU A 12 18.59 -30.72 27.46
N CYS A 13 17.85 -30.28 28.48
CA CYS A 13 16.44 -29.91 28.34
C CYS A 13 16.28 -28.64 27.49
N ALA A 14 17.16 -27.65 27.65
CA ALA A 14 17.14 -26.43 26.85
C ALA A 14 17.44 -26.74 25.37
N ALA A 15 18.43 -27.60 25.10
CA ALA A 15 18.81 -27.99 23.74
C ALA A 15 17.69 -28.72 22.96
N SER A 16 16.73 -29.35 23.65
CA SER A 16 15.60 -30.03 23.02
C SER A 16 14.55 -29.09 22.41
N HIS A 17 14.64 -27.79 22.68
CA HIS A 17 13.72 -26.78 22.15
C HIS A 17 14.37 -26.00 20.99
N GLY A 18 13.69 -25.94 19.84
CA GLY A 18 14.20 -25.32 18.61
C GLY A 18 14.79 -23.90 18.77
N PRO A 19 14.12 -22.94 19.42
CA PRO A 19 14.58 -21.54 19.48
C PRO A 19 15.83 -21.29 20.34
N THR A 20 16.41 -22.35 20.88
CA THR A 20 17.52 -22.31 21.84
C THR A 20 18.84 -22.30 21.10
N VAL A 21 19.27 -21.12 20.63
CA VAL A 21 20.55 -20.96 19.94
C VAL A 21 21.69 -20.94 20.97
N PRO A 22 22.71 -21.83 20.87
CA PRO A 22 23.90 -21.74 21.69
C PRO A 22 24.72 -20.50 21.29
N LEU A 23 24.96 -19.63 22.26
CA LEU A 23 25.89 -18.51 22.18
C LEU A 23 27.10 -18.85 23.07
N ASN A 24 28.29 -18.30 22.80
CA ASN A 24 29.47 -18.62 23.61
C ASN A 24 29.19 -18.46 25.13
N ARG A 25 29.17 -19.61 25.84
CA ARG A 25 28.86 -19.78 27.28
C ARG A 25 27.43 -19.40 27.75
N ALA A 26 26.45 -19.22 26.85
CA ALA A 26 25.04 -18.92 27.21
C ALA A 26 24.05 -19.39 26.12
N PHE A 27 22.75 -19.50 26.40
CA PHE A 27 21.73 -19.76 25.37
C PHE A 27 20.60 -18.72 25.42
N ARG A 28 19.92 -18.50 24.30
CA ARG A 28 18.69 -17.68 24.29
C ARG A 28 17.54 -18.48 24.89
N CYS A 29 16.87 -17.92 25.89
CA CYS A 29 15.69 -18.54 26.52
C CYS A 29 14.58 -18.75 25.46
N PRO A 30 14.01 -19.96 25.32
CA PRO A 30 12.98 -20.24 24.30
C PRO A 30 11.65 -19.51 24.57
N LEU A 31 11.46 -18.93 25.76
CA LEU A 31 10.30 -18.08 26.07
C LEU A 31 10.38 -16.66 25.47
N HIS A 32 11.52 -16.29 24.89
CA HIS A 32 11.76 -14.97 24.29
C HIS A 32 11.84 -15.00 22.76
N ALA A 33 11.51 -16.15 22.17
CA ALA A 33 11.44 -16.31 20.73
C ALA A 33 10.14 -17.04 20.40
N CYS A 34 9.42 -16.56 19.39
CA CYS A 34 8.26 -17.28 18.90
C CYS A 34 8.73 -18.59 18.23
N LEU A 35 8.22 -19.72 18.72
CA LEU A 35 8.52 -21.03 18.15
C LEU A 35 8.06 -21.12 16.68
N SER A 36 6.87 -20.61 16.35
CA SER A 36 6.36 -20.61 14.97
C SER A 36 7.23 -19.77 14.02
N CYS A 37 7.68 -18.58 14.44
CA CYS A 37 8.60 -17.78 13.63
C CYS A 37 10.01 -18.35 13.56
N PHE A 38 10.48 -19.01 14.62
CA PHE A 38 11.74 -19.75 14.60
C PHE A 38 11.70 -20.90 13.58
N ILE A 39 10.60 -21.65 13.53
CA ILE A 39 10.46 -22.75 12.58
C ILE A 39 10.42 -22.24 11.14
N THR A 40 9.71 -21.13 10.87
CA THR A 40 9.64 -20.57 9.51
C THR A 40 10.94 -19.90 9.05
N ASN A 41 11.74 -19.33 9.97
CA ASN A 41 13.06 -18.80 9.65
C ASN A 41 14.05 -18.93 10.84
N PRO A 42 14.87 -20.00 10.87
CA PRO A 42 15.83 -20.23 11.95
C PRO A 42 16.93 -19.17 12.05
N THR A 43 17.23 -18.46 10.95
CA THR A 43 18.28 -17.43 10.89
C THR A 43 17.83 -16.07 11.39
N ASN A 44 16.51 -15.80 11.37
CA ASN A 44 15.91 -14.57 11.88
C ASN A 44 14.53 -14.87 12.50
N PRO A 45 14.47 -15.40 13.74
CA PRO A 45 13.23 -15.84 14.40
C PRO A 45 12.23 -14.71 14.72
N SER A 46 12.59 -13.46 14.42
CA SER A 46 11.86 -12.24 14.73
C SER A 46 11.25 -11.59 13.47
N VAL A 47 10.66 -12.39 12.57
CA VAL A 47 10.00 -11.89 11.35
C VAL A 47 8.78 -11.03 11.67
N SER A 48 8.07 -11.30 12.77
CA SER A 48 6.95 -10.47 13.22
C SER A 48 7.28 -9.72 14.51
N LYS A 49 6.94 -8.44 14.56
CA LYS A 49 6.86 -7.66 15.81
C LYS A 49 5.52 -7.99 16.47
N GLY A 50 5.51 -8.45 17.71
CA GLY A 50 4.26 -8.75 18.43
C GLY A 50 4.51 -9.29 19.83
N GLN A 51 3.47 -9.26 20.67
CA GLN A 51 3.51 -9.80 22.03
C GLN A 51 3.64 -11.32 22.00
N LEU A 52 4.43 -11.89 22.91
CA LEU A 52 4.58 -13.34 23.05
C LEU A 52 3.63 -13.89 24.11
N THR A 53 2.79 -14.83 23.73
CA THR A 53 2.02 -15.68 24.65
C THR A 53 2.80 -16.96 24.95
N ARG A 54 2.79 -17.42 26.21
CA ARG A 54 3.67 -18.49 26.70
C ARG A 54 2.87 -19.69 27.13
N CYS A 55 3.39 -20.89 26.89
CA CYS A 55 2.77 -22.07 27.48
C CYS A 55 3.08 -22.15 28.98
N ILE A 56 2.06 -22.36 29.81
CA ILE A 56 2.26 -22.53 31.26
C ILE A 56 2.82 -23.93 31.63
N ARG A 57 2.83 -24.88 30.68
CA ARG A 57 3.23 -26.28 30.90
C ARG A 57 4.55 -26.69 30.23
N CYS A 58 5.06 -25.91 29.28
CA CYS A 58 6.40 -26.09 28.69
C CYS A 58 7.01 -24.75 28.29
N PRO A 59 8.34 -24.70 28.09
CA PRO A 59 9.01 -23.45 27.79
C PRO A 59 8.94 -23.08 26.30
N VAL A 60 7.72 -22.90 25.79
CA VAL A 60 7.47 -22.41 24.43
C VAL A 60 6.72 -21.08 24.48
N ALA A 61 7.01 -20.21 23.53
CA ALA A 61 6.30 -18.97 23.32
C ALA A 61 5.87 -18.84 21.85
N TYR A 62 4.76 -18.16 21.61
CA TYR A 62 4.22 -17.86 20.27
C TYR A 62 3.84 -16.40 20.22
N HIS A 63 3.82 -15.77 19.04
CA HIS A 63 3.17 -14.46 18.95
C HIS A 63 1.67 -14.61 19.20
N ALA A 64 1.10 -13.67 19.95
CA ALA A 64 -0.32 -13.59 20.24
C ALA A 64 -1.11 -13.09 19.01
N ASN A 65 -1.04 -13.85 17.92
CA ASN A 65 -1.81 -13.62 16.70
C ASN A 65 -2.27 -14.97 16.12
N ASP A 66 -3.31 -14.90 15.28
CA ASP A 66 -3.94 -16.10 14.69
C ASP A 66 -3.00 -16.93 13.81
N TYR A 67 -1.87 -16.33 13.39
CA TYR A 67 -0.91 -16.96 12.50
C TYR A 67 0.18 -17.75 13.25
N CYS A 68 0.49 -17.39 14.50
CA CYS A 68 1.61 -17.98 15.25
C CYS A 68 1.16 -18.96 16.33
N ILE A 69 -0.07 -18.86 16.86
CA ILE A 69 -0.57 -19.79 17.88
C ILE A 69 -0.99 -21.11 17.19
N PRO A 70 -0.47 -22.27 17.61
CA PRO A 70 -0.86 -23.54 17.01
C PRO A 70 -2.30 -23.90 17.38
N ALA A 71 -3.05 -24.38 16.38
CA ALA A 71 -4.43 -24.83 16.56
C ALA A 71 -4.54 -25.91 17.64
N GLY A 72 -5.59 -25.84 18.46
CA GLY A 72 -5.78 -26.70 19.63
C GLY A 72 -5.05 -26.21 20.89
N SER A 73 -4.41 -25.03 20.84
CA SER A 73 -3.97 -24.34 22.05
C SER A 73 -5.18 -23.85 22.83
N VAL A 74 -5.20 -24.08 24.14
CA VAL A 74 -6.22 -23.53 25.03
C VAL A 74 -5.68 -22.21 25.57
N THR A 75 -6.28 -21.10 25.17
CA THR A 75 -5.96 -19.79 25.73
C THR A 75 -6.50 -19.71 27.15
N LEU A 76 -5.62 -19.47 28.12
CA LEU A 76 -6.01 -19.25 29.52
C LEU A 76 -6.13 -17.77 29.81
N THR A 77 -5.17 -16.97 29.32
CA THR A 77 -5.16 -15.51 29.34
C THR A 77 -4.40 -15.01 28.10
N ASP A 78 -4.42 -13.70 27.81
CA ASP A 78 -3.75 -13.14 26.62
C ASP A 78 -2.26 -13.50 26.52
N ASN A 79 -1.60 -13.66 27.67
CA ASN A 79 -0.18 -13.99 27.77
C ASN A 79 0.11 -15.46 28.10
N ASN A 80 -0.92 -16.27 28.39
CA ASN A 80 -0.76 -17.65 28.82
C ASN A 80 -1.66 -18.60 28.04
N ILE A 81 -1.05 -19.64 27.49
CA ILE A 81 -1.77 -20.73 26.83
C ILE A 81 -1.39 -22.09 27.42
N VAL A 82 -2.19 -23.10 27.15
CA VAL A 82 -1.75 -24.49 27.19
C VAL A 82 -1.60 -24.94 25.74
N CYS A 83 -0.36 -25.15 25.30
CA CYS A 83 -0.12 -25.57 23.93
C CYS A 83 -0.58 -27.04 23.72
N PRO A 84 -0.78 -27.47 22.46
CA PRO A 84 -1.35 -28.79 22.15
C PRO A 84 -0.50 -29.96 22.66
N ASN A 85 0.79 -29.73 22.95
CA ASN A 85 1.69 -30.75 23.48
C ASN A 85 1.32 -31.23 24.89
N HIS A 86 0.45 -30.52 25.61
CA HIS A 86 0.03 -30.88 26.97
C HIS A 86 -1.43 -31.29 27.09
N PHE A 87 -2.02 -31.76 25.99
CA PHE A 87 -3.36 -32.33 26.03
C PHE A 87 -3.38 -33.60 26.91
N THR A 88 -4.03 -33.50 28.07
CA THR A 88 -4.30 -34.64 28.95
C THR A 88 -5.79 -34.97 28.89
N PRO A 89 -6.20 -36.09 28.27
CA PRO A 89 -7.61 -36.50 28.20
C PRO A 89 -8.15 -36.77 29.61
N ARG A 90 -9.33 -36.22 29.95
CA ARG A 90 -10.01 -36.55 31.20
C ARG A 90 -10.61 -37.95 31.08
N LYS A 91 -10.23 -38.86 31.98
CA LYS A 91 -10.87 -40.18 32.08
C LYS A 91 -12.33 -39.99 32.49
N GLY A 92 -13.27 -40.37 31.61
CA GLY A 92 -14.70 -40.45 31.94
C GLY A 92 -15.64 -39.57 31.10
N CYS A 93 -15.12 -38.65 30.28
CA CYS A 93 -15.95 -37.84 29.38
C CYS A 93 -15.95 -38.45 27.97
N ARG A 94 -17.12 -38.87 27.46
CA ARG A 94 -17.27 -39.46 26.11
C ARG A 94 -17.15 -38.43 24.98
N ASN A 95 -17.33 -37.14 25.27
CA ASN A 95 -17.28 -36.07 24.28
C ASN A 95 -16.16 -35.09 24.67
N HIS A 96 -14.94 -35.35 24.19
CA HIS A 96 -14.00 -34.27 23.95
C HIS A 96 -14.17 -33.90 22.48
N GLU A 97 -14.41 -32.63 22.17
CA GLU A 97 -14.60 -32.15 20.79
C GLU A 97 -13.41 -32.56 19.92
N HIS A 98 -13.64 -33.57 19.10
CA HIS A 98 -12.78 -33.92 18.00
C HIS A 98 -12.96 -32.83 16.93
N VAL A 99 -11.99 -31.94 16.78
CA VAL A 99 -12.01 -30.97 15.68
C VAL A 99 -11.58 -31.71 14.42
N ASN A 100 -12.56 -32.18 13.65
CA ASN A 100 -12.36 -32.65 12.29
C ASN A 100 -12.34 -31.46 11.32
N VAL A 101 -11.57 -31.57 10.25
CA VAL A 101 -11.59 -30.56 9.19
C VAL A 101 -12.96 -30.54 8.50
N SER A 102 -13.38 -29.37 8.02
CA SER A 102 -14.69 -29.15 7.38
C SER A 102 -14.74 -29.49 5.89
N TRP A 103 -13.75 -30.21 5.36
CA TRP A 103 -13.63 -30.57 3.94
C TRP A 103 -13.12 -32.00 3.74
N CYS A 104 -13.46 -32.62 2.60
CA CYS A 104 -13.11 -34.00 2.29
C CYS A 104 -11.66 -34.18 1.86
N PHE A 105 -10.94 -35.15 2.45
CA PHE A 105 -9.57 -35.50 2.06
C PHE A 105 -9.40 -36.16 0.69
N VAL A 106 -10.49 -36.47 -0.03
CA VAL A 106 -10.45 -37.10 -1.36
C VAL A 106 -10.83 -36.12 -2.46
N CYS A 107 -11.94 -35.37 -2.33
CA CYS A 107 -12.37 -34.41 -3.35
C CYS A 107 -12.15 -32.93 -2.98
N SER A 108 -11.75 -32.65 -1.73
CA SER A 108 -11.52 -31.28 -1.22
C SER A 108 -12.73 -30.36 -1.19
N GLU A 109 -13.94 -30.92 -1.27
CA GLU A 109 -15.21 -30.19 -1.13
C GLU A 109 -15.76 -30.30 0.30
N GLY A 110 -16.57 -29.32 0.71
CA GLY A 110 -17.34 -29.37 1.95
C GLY A 110 -18.57 -30.28 1.85
N GLY A 111 -19.38 -30.33 2.90
CA GLY A 111 -20.67 -31.06 2.90
C GLY A 111 -20.80 -32.09 4.02
N SER A 112 -21.64 -33.11 3.83
CA SER A 112 -21.83 -34.20 4.81
C SER A 112 -20.62 -35.12 4.84
N LEU A 113 -19.76 -34.94 5.83
CA LEU A 113 -18.49 -35.64 5.96
C LEU A 113 -18.52 -36.69 7.07
N LEU A 114 -17.87 -37.81 6.80
CA LEU A 114 -17.57 -38.87 7.74
C LEU A 114 -16.26 -38.52 8.50
N CYS A 115 -16.43 -38.17 9.76
CA CYS A 115 -15.35 -37.76 10.66
C CYS A 115 -14.61 -38.95 11.27
N CYS A 116 -13.29 -38.98 11.16
CA CYS A 116 -12.48 -39.98 11.84
C CYS A 116 -12.36 -39.65 13.33
N GLU A 117 -12.66 -40.62 14.21
CA GLU A 117 -12.58 -40.41 15.67
C GLU A 117 -11.15 -40.32 16.22
N SER A 118 -10.12 -40.57 15.39
CA SER A 118 -8.73 -40.67 15.86
C SER A 118 -7.74 -39.77 15.13
N CYS A 119 -8.23 -38.94 14.21
CA CYS A 119 -7.46 -37.89 13.55
C CYS A 119 -8.43 -36.83 12.97
N PRO A 120 -7.95 -35.61 12.66
CA PRO A 120 -8.79 -34.54 12.12
C PRO A 120 -9.37 -34.82 10.72
N ALA A 121 -9.11 -36.00 10.12
CA ALA A 121 -9.52 -36.28 8.75
C ALA A 121 -11.03 -36.48 8.63
N ALA A 122 -11.60 -35.92 7.57
CA ALA A 122 -13.01 -36.01 7.20
C ALA A 122 -13.11 -36.42 5.73
N PHE A 123 -14.12 -37.22 5.37
CA PHE A 123 -14.26 -37.81 4.03
C PHE A 123 -15.73 -37.90 3.61
N HIS A 124 -16.08 -37.74 2.33
CA HIS A 124 -17.41 -38.14 1.88
C HIS A 124 -17.51 -39.66 1.81
N ARG A 125 -18.70 -40.19 2.09
CA ARG A 125 -18.99 -41.63 1.96
C ARG A 125 -18.78 -42.12 0.53
N GLU A 126 -19.17 -41.30 -0.44
CA GLU A 126 -19.07 -41.55 -1.88
C GLU A 126 -17.60 -41.59 -2.30
N CYS A 127 -16.80 -40.66 -1.77
CA CYS A 127 -15.36 -40.60 -2.03
C CYS A 127 -14.57 -41.81 -1.49
N LEU A 128 -15.08 -42.47 -0.46
CA LEU A 128 -14.46 -43.67 0.12
C LEU A 128 -15.05 -44.97 -0.42
N ASN A 129 -16.14 -44.88 -1.21
CA ASN A 129 -16.94 -45.98 -1.69
C ASN A 129 -17.31 -46.96 -0.55
N ILE A 130 -17.88 -46.42 0.53
CA ILE A 130 -18.35 -47.18 1.69
C ILE A 130 -19.79 -46.82 2.03
N ASP A 131 -20.52 -47.81 2.55
CA ASP A 131 -21.82 -47.58 3.17
C ASP A 131 -21.67 -46.93 4.55
N MET A 132 -22.76 -46.31 5.04
CA MET A 132 -22.77 -45.61 6.33
C MET A 132 -22.42 -46.59 7.46
N PRO A 133 -21.30 -46.39 8.18
CA PRO A 133 -20.92 -47.28 9.26
C PRO A 133 -21.79 -47.05 10.48
N GLU A 134 -22.23 -48.13 11.13
CA GLU A 134 -22.90 -48.06 12.42
C GLU A 134 -21.87 -47.83 13.53
N GLY A 135 -21.94 -46.66 14.17
CA GLY A 135 -21.06 -46.27 15.26
C GLY A 135 -19.69 -45.71 14.82
N SER A 136 -18.71 -45.85 15.70
CA SER A 136 -17.39 -45.23 15.61
C SER A 136 -16.59 -45.58 14.35
N TRP A 137 -16.21 -44.57 13.57
CA TRP A 137 -15.48 -44.76 12.30
C TRP A 137 -14.01 -44.28 12.33
N TYR A 138 -13.14 -45.06 11.67
CA TYR A 138 -11.69 -44.82 11.62
C TYR A 138 -11.13 -44.98 10.19
N CYS A 139 -10.35 -43.99 9.73
CA CYS A 139 -9.74 -44.03 8.40
C CYS A 139 -8.68 -45.16 8.23
N LYS A 140 -8.54 -45.68 7.00
CA LYS A 140 -7.71 -46.87 6.69
C LYS A 140 -6.21 -46.73 7.00
N LYS A 141 -5.67 -45.52 7.19
CA LYS A 141 -4.25 -45.28 7.57
C LYS A 141 -3.85 -45.98 8.89
N LYS A 142 -4.80 -46.30 9.80
CA LYS A 142 -4.49 -47.00 11.08
C LYS A 142 -4.74 -48.51 11.11
N LYS A 143 -5.50 -49.13 10.19
CA LYS A 143 -5.71 -50.60 10.23
C LYS A 143 -4.39 -51.38 10.10
N LYS A 144 -3.37 -50.83 9.42
CA LYS A 144 -2.02 -51.43 9.32
C LYS A 144 -1.16 -51.32 10.60
N LYS A 145 -1.48 -50.40 11.55
CA LYS A 145 -0.65 -50.18 12.77
C LYS A 145 -1.03 -51.06 13.96
N LYS A 146 -2.19 -51.74 13.97
CA LYS A 146 -2.55 -52.65 15.09
C LYS A 146 -1.75 -53.97 15.09
N LYS A 147 -1.30 -54.48 13.93
CA LYS A 147 -0.52 -55.73 13.87
C LYS A 147 0.94 -55.61 14.34
N LYS A 148 1.48 -54.39 14.47
CA LYS A 148 2.86 -54.10 14.96
C LYS A 148 2.89 -53.53 16.39
N LYS A 149 1.94 -53.90 17.25
CA LYS A 149 1.81 -53.41 18.64
C LYS A 149 2.15 -54.45 19.72
N LYS A 150 3.01 -55.42 19.41
CA LYS A 150 3.73 -56.19 20.43
C LYS A 150 5.21 -55.99 20.16
N ASN A 151 5.91 -55.42 21.14
CA ASN A 151 7.34 -55.08 21.14
C ASN A 151 7.72 -53.83 20.34
N ILE A 152 7.78 -52.69 21.05
CA ILE A 152 8.98 -51.82 21.21
C ILE A 152 8.50 -50.55 21.94
N LYS A 153 9.30 -50.13 22.93
CA LYS A 153 9.08 -48.98 23.82
C LYS A 153 8.86 -47.68 23.04
N ALA A 154 7.98 -46.85 23.59
CA ALA A 154 7.53 -45.59 23.03
C ALA A 154 8.59 -44.47 23.16
N GLU A 155 8.30 -43.36 22.46
CA GLU A 155 8.77 -41.99 22.73
C GLU A 155 9.99 -41.49 21.96
N SER A 156 9.78 -41.22 20.67
CA SER A 156 10.25 -40.04 19.92
C SER A 156 9.84 -40.24 18.45
N ASN A 157 9.68 -39.17 17.66
CA ASN A 157 9.41 -39.18 16.20
C ASN A 157 7.97 -39.25 15.66
N SER A 158 6.90 -38.99 16.42
CA SER A 158 5.57 -38.79 15.81
C SER A 158 5.27 -37.34 15.40
N LEU A 159 5.94 -36.34 16.00
CA LEU A 159 5.68 -34.91 15.74
C LEU A 159 6.40 -34.39 14.49
N TYR A 160 7.63 -34.86 14.24
CA TYR A 160 8.45 -34.43 13.10
C TYR A 160 7.85 -34.84 11.74
N PHE A 161 7.27 -36.04 11.66
CA PHE A 161 6.64 -36.53 10.42
C PHE A 161 5.29 -35.87 10.10
N ASN A 162 4.55 -35.38 11.11
CA ASN A 162 3.27 -34.70 10.88
C ASN A 162 3.45 -33.24 10.44
N TYR A 163 4.48 -32.56 10.95
CA TYR A 163 4.77 -31.16 10.62
C TYR A 163 5.20 -30.98 9.16
N ILE A 164 6.15 -31.80 8.70
CA ILE A 164 6.59 -31.84 7.30
C ILE A 164 5.41 -32.13 6.37
N SER A 165 4.51 -33.05 6.74
CA SER A 165 3.34 -33.39 5.92
C SER A 165 2.30 -32.27 5.81
N LEU A 166 2.22 -31.36 6.79
CA LEU A 166 1.28 -30.23 6.80
C LEU A 166 1.85 -29.05 6.00
N GLU A 167 3.16 -28.80 6.09
CA GLU A 167 3.83 -27.82 5.22
C GLU A 167 3.80 -28.26 3.76
N GLU A 168 4.14 -29.51 3.47
CA GLU A 168 4.02 -30.10 2.14
C GLU A 168 2.58 -30.02 1.64
N ALA A 169 1.58 -30.28 2.49
CA ALA A 169 0.17 -30.15 2.10
C ALA A 169 -0.26 -28.70 1.86
N ALA A 170 0.23 -27.73 2.64
CA ALA A 170 -0.10 -26.31 2.48
C ALA A 170 0.57 -25.71 1.23
N VAL A 171 1.83 -26.06 0.96
CA VAL A 171 2.53 -25.70 -0.27
C VAL A 171 1.82 -26.34 -1.47
N ARG A 172 1.52 -27.64 -1.39
CA ARG A 172 0.80 -28.35 -2.45
C ARG A 172 -0.61 -27.80 -2.68
N PHE A 173 -1.29 -27.34 -1.63
CA PHE A 173 -2.60 -26.68 -1.74
C PHE A 173 -2.49 -25.35 -2.50
N LYS A 174 -1.50 -24.52 -2.19
CA LYS A 174 -1.24 -23.26 -2.92
C LYS A 174 -0.88 -23.53 -4.38
N GLU A 175 -0.03 -24.53 -4.64
CA GLU A 175 0.30 -24.96 -6.00
C GLU A 175 -0.94 -25.44 -6.76
N LEU A 176 -1.76 -26.30 -6.15
CA LEU A 176 -3.01 -26.79 -6.75
C LEU A 176 -4.02 -25.67 -6.97
N GLN A 177 -4.08 -24.67 -6.08
CA GLN A 177 -4.94 -23.51 -6.26
C GLN A 177 -4.46 -22.62 -7.41
N ALA A 178 -3.15 -22.40 -7.53
CA ALA A 178 -2.55 -21.71 -8.66
C ALA A 178 -2.72 -22.49 -9.96
N GLU A 179 -2.64 -23.83 -9.92
CA GLU A 179 -2.84 -24.71 -11.08
C GLU A 179 -4.31 -24.72 -11.53
N LYS A 180 -5.26 -24.72 -10.58
CA LYS A 180 -6.69 -24.55 -10.86
C LYS A 180 -7.01 -23.18 -11.45
N GLU A 181 -6.45 -22.10 -10.89
CA GLU A 181 -6.62 -20.74 -11.43
C GLU A 181 -6.01 -20.66 -12.84
N LEU A 182 -4.83 -21.23 -13.06
CA LEU A 182 -4.19 -21.27 -14.38
C LEU A 182 -5.02 -22.07 -15.39
N ARG A 183 -5.58 -23.22 -14.98
CA ARG A 183 -6.46 -24.03 -15.83
C ARG A 183 -7.73 -23.26 -16.20
N GLN A 184 -8.36 -22.59 -15.22
CA GLN A 184 -9.52 -21.73 -15.49
C GLN A 184 -9.17 -20.60 -16.46
N LEU A 185 -8.03 -19.93 -16.28
CA LEU A 185 -7.58 -18.86 -17.18
C LEU A 185 -7.26 -19.39 -18.59
N GLN A 186 -6.76 -20.63 -18.71
CA GLN A 186 -6.56 -21.30 -20.00
C GLN A 186 -7.88 -21.65 -20.68
N GLU A 187 -8.87 -22.14 -19.92
CA GLU A 187 -10.23 -22.41 -20.42
C GLU A 187 -10.92 -21.11 -20.84
N ASP A 188 -10.84 -20.04 -20.04
CA ASP A 188 -11.37 -18.72 -20.36
C ASP A 188 -10.71 -18.11 -21.60
N ARG A 189 -9.40 -18.36 -21.79
CA ARG A 189 -8.69 -17.96 -23.02
C ARG A 189 -9.25 -18.67 -24.24
N GLN A 190 -9.66 -19.94 -24.13
CA GLN A 190 -10.27 -20.69 -25.23
C GLN A 190 -11.73 -20.26 -25.48
N ASN A 191 -12.47 -19.94 -24.41
CA ASN A 191 -13.89 -19.61 -24.46
C ASN A 191 -14.15 -18.17 -24.94
N HIS A 192 -13.30 -17.20 -24.59
CA HIS A 192 -13.43 -15.81 -25.04
C HIS A 192 -12.65 -15.56 -26.33
N LYS A 193 -13.24 -15.93 -27.48
CA LYS A 193 -12.64 -15.69 -28.80
C LYS A 193 -12.57 -14.21 -29.22
N LYS A 194 -13.37 -13.32 -28.61
CA LYS A 194 -13.42 -11.88 -28.93
C LYS A 194 -13.61 -11.03 -27.67
N PRO A 195 -13.06 -9.80 -27.64
CA PRO A 195 -13.28 -8.87 -26.53
C PRO A 195 -14.75 -8.40 -26.48
N PRO A 196 -15.22 -7.90 -25.32
CA PRO A 196 -16.53 -7.26 -25.21
C PRO A 196 -16.69 -6.15 -26.26
N PRO A 197 -17.92 -5.93 -26.77
CA PRO A 197 -18.16 -4.92 -27.77
C PRO A 197 -17.87 -3.52 -27.22
N TYR A 198 -17.21 -2.71 -28.03
CA TYR A 198 -16.99 -1.28 -27.79
C TYR A 198 -17.13 -0.54 -29.13
N LYS A 199 -17.43 0.76 -29.07
CA LYS A 199 -17.51 1.56 -30.30
C LYS A 199 -16.14 2.09 -30.68
N HIS A 200 -15.60 1.64 -31.81
CA HIS A 200 -14.35 2.17 -32.33
C HIS A 200 -14.52 3.64 -32.77
N ILE A 201 -13.64 4.52 -32.28
CA ILE A 201 -13.61 5.94 -32.65
C ILE A 201 -12.19 6.37 -33.03
N LYS A 202 -12.09 7.37 -33.90
CA LYS A 202 -10.81 7.87 -34.42
C LYS A 202 -10.27 9.10 -33.70
N VAL A 203 -11.14 9.83 -32.99
CA VAL A 203 -10.86 11.09 -32.30
C VAL A 203 -11.70 11.17 -31.04
N ASN A 204 -11.23 11.94 -30.07
CA ASN A 204 -11.91 12.20 -28.81
C ASN A 204 -13.34 12.74 -29.02
N LYS A 205 -14.26 12.33 -28.14
CA LYS A 205 -15.67 12.74 -28.17
C LYS A 205 -16.04 13.44 -26.86
N PRO A 206 -16.20 14.77 -26.84
CA PRO A 206 -16.59 15.47 -25.62
C PRO A 206 -18.02 15.08 -25.24
N ILE A 207 -18.26 14.94 -23.94
CA ILE A 207 -19.56 14.62 -23.35
C ILE A 207 -19.93 15.70 -22.33
N GLY A 208 -21.21 16.05 -22.28
CA GLY A 208 -21.72 17.02 -21.31
C GLY A 208 -21.19 18.43 -21.57
N LYS A 209 -20.54 19.01 -20.56
CA LYS A 209 -20.07 20.41 -20.58
C LYS A 209 -18.64 20.55 -21.13
N VAL A 210 -17.96 19.45 -21.41
CA VAL A 210 -16.58 19.46 -21.91
C VAL A 210 -16.54 20.01 -23.33
N LEU A 211 -15.57 20.89 -23.61
CA LEU A 211 -15.33 21.46 -24.94
C LEU A 211 -13.97 21.01 -25.49
N ILE A 212 -13.92 20.79 -26.80
CA ILE A 212 -12.65 20.69 -27.54
C ILE A 212 -12.19 22.12 -27.80
N ILE A 213 -10.94 22.40 -27.46
CA ILE A 213 -10.31 23.70 -27.70
C ILE A 213 -9.66 23.64 -29.08
N SER A 214 -9.92 24.62 -29.95
CA SER A 214 -9.19 24.77 -31.21
C SER A 214 -8.50 26.12 -31.23
N ALA A 215 -7.18 26.12 -31.41
CA ALA A 215 -6.40 27.32 -31.57
C ALA A 215 -6.51 27.87 -33.00
N ASP A 216 -6.46 29.19 -33.11
CA ASP A 216 -6.28 29.86 -34.40
C ASP A 216 -4.87 29.60 -34.95
N LEU A 217 -4.72 29.68 -36.28
CA LEU A 217 -3.42 29.46 -36.94
C LEU A 217 -2.30 30.38 -36.43
N SER A 218 -2.65 31.56 -35.92
CA SER A 218 -1.72 32.53 -35.33
C SER A 218 -1.15 32.10 -33.97
N GLU A 219 -1.86 31.24 -33.23
CA GLU A 219 -1.44 30.75 -31.91
C GLU A 219 -0.57 29.50 -32.02
N ILE A 220 -0.51 28.88 -33.20
CA ILE A 220 0.30 27.69 -33.44
C ILE A 220 1.78 28.08 -33.58
N PRO A 221 2.69 27.50 -32.76
CA PRO A 221 4.10 27.83 -32.83
C PRO A 221 4.74 27.32 -34.12
N ARG A 222 5.51 28.21 -34.78
CA ARG A 222 6.35 27.85 -35.94
C ARG A 222 7.67 27.25 -35.47
N CYS A 223 8.03 26.08 -35.99
CA CYS A 223 9.31 25.45 -35.68
C CYS A 223 10.51 26.09 -36.41
N ASN A 224 11.72 25.73 -36.00
CA ASN A 224 13.01 26.15 -36.57
C ASN A 224 13.52 25.30 -37.75
N CYS A 225 12.88 24.18 -38.08
CA CYS A 225 13.29 23.29 -39.18
C CYS A 225 13.07 23.93 -40.56
N LYS A 226 13.79 23.43 -41.58
CA LYS A 226 13.69 23.89 -42.97
C LYS A 226 13.26 22.77 -43.90
N ALA A 227 12.62 23.14 -45.01
CA ALA A 227 12.25 22.18 -46.06
C ALA A 227 13.46 21.50 -46.72
N THR A 228 14.67 22.05 -46.58
CA THR A 228 15.92 21.52 -47.11
C THR A 228 16.54 20.42 -46.24
N ASP A 229 16.09 20.27 -45.00
CA ASP A 229 16.63 19.26 -44.09
C ASP A 229 16.33 17.85 -44.62
N GLU A 230 17.16 16.86 -44.25
CA GLU A 230 16.98 15.48 -44.71
C GLU A 230 15.66 14.89 -44.19
N ASN A 231 15.45 14.99 -42.87
CA ASN A 231 14.24 14.54 -42.17
C ASN A 231 13.65 15.68 -41.34
N PRO A 232 12.98 16.67 -41.97
CA PRO A 232 12.50 17.86 -41.26
C PRO A 232 11.42 17.51 -40.25
N CYS A 233 11.62 17.96 -39.01
CA CYS A 233 10.76 17.64 -37.86
C CYS A 233 10.66 16.13 -37.55
N GLY A 234 11.61 15.33 -38.06
CA GLY A 234 11.76 13.91 -37.73
C GLY A 234 12.17 13.67 -36.28
N MET A 235 12.27 12.41 -35.89
CA MET A 235 12.59 12.02 -34.51
C MET A 235 13.97 12.51 -34.06
N ASP A 236 14.97 12.42 -34.94
CA ASP A 236 16.36 12.84 -34.66
C ASP A 236 16.64 14.31 -35.01
N SER A 237 15.60 15.08 -35.34
CA SER A 237 15.76 16.50 -35.69
C SER A 237 15.77 17.41 -34.45
N GLU A 238 16.45 18.54 -34.54
CA GLU A 238 16.43 19.61 -33.51
C GLU A 238 15.15 20.48 -33.60
N CYS A 239 14.01 19.86 -33.90
CA CYS A 239 12.73 20.54 -34.05
C CYS A 239 12.22 21.01 -32.69
N ILE A 240 12.15 22.33 -32.50
CA ILE A 240 11.69 22.93 -31.24
C ILE A 240 10.26 22.50 -30.87
N ASN A 241 9.36 22.38 -31.85
CA ASN A 241 7.99 21.93 -31.58
C ASN A 241 7.98 20.51 -31.04
N ARG A 242 8.74 19.58 -31.64
CA ARG A 242 8.85 18.20 -31.15
C ARG A 242 9.45 18.12 -29.76
N MET A 243 10.52 18.89 -29.49
CA MET A 243 11.16 18.93 -28.16
C MET A 243 10.21 19.46 -27.07
N LEU A 244 9.28 20.34 -27.43
CA LEU A 244 8.27 20.90 -26.53
C LEU A 244 6.93 20.16 -26.57
N LEU A 245 6.84 19.02 -27.27
CA LEU A 245 5.63 18.21 -27.42
C LEU A 245 4.45 18.94 -28.09
N TYR A 246 4.76 19.80 -29.06
CA TYR A 246 3.79 20.42 -29.97
C TYR A 246 3.78 19.70 -31.32
N GLU A 247 2.59 19.39 -31.83
CA GLU A 247 2.43 18.96 -33.22
C GLU A 247 2.59 20.16 -34.17
N CYS A 248 3.28 19.96 -35.29
CA CYS A 248 3.40 21.00 -36.30
C CYS A 248 2.13 21.08 -37.14
N HIS A 249 1.69 22.29 -37.46
CA HIS A 249 0.59 22.47 -38.42
C HIS A 249 1.13 22.59 -39.85
N PRO A 250 0.53 21.93 -40.86
CA PRO A 250 1.04 21.90 -42.23
C PRO A 250 1.18 23.29 -42.86
N GLN A 251 0.26 24.22 -42.53
CA GLN A 251 0.29 25.58 -43.08
C GLN A 251 1.27 26.52 -42.35
N VAL A 252 1.76 26.14 -41.15
CA VAL A 252 2.62 27.01 -40.31
C VAL A 252 4.07 26.55 -40.36
N CYS A 253 4.30 25.25 -40.49
CA CYS A 253 5.62 24.64 -40.52
C CYS A 253 6.43 25.09 -41.76
N PRO A 254 7.68 25.56 -41.63
CA PRO A 254 8.50 25.94 -42.78
C PRO A 254 8.87 24.75 -43.67
N ALA A 255 8.78 23.52 -43.17
CA ALA A 255 8.99 22.31 -43.96
C ALA A 255 7.78 21.93 -44.82
N GLY A 256 6.63 22.59 -44.66
CA GLY A 256 5.39 22.30 -45.38
C GLY A 256 5.01 20.82 -45.31
N GLU A 257 4.72 20.23 -46.48
CA GLU A 257 4.32 18.83 -46.62
C GLU A 257 5.40 17.81 -46.24
N ARG A 258 6.69 18.21 -46.22
CA ARG A 258 7.79 17.32 -45.81
C ARG A 258 7.88 17.12 -44.30
N CYS A 259 7.15 17.91 -43.51
CA CYS A 259 7.16 17.83 -42.06
C CYS A 259 6.75 16.43 -41.56
N GLN A 260 7.61 15.82 -40.76
CA GLN A 260 7.37 14.50 -40.15
C GLN A 260 6.77 14.59 -38.73
N ASN A 261 6.39 15.78 -38.26
CA ASN A 261 5.80 16.00 -36.93
C ASN A 261 4.30 16.32 -37.02
N GLN A 262 3.52 15.39 -37.59
CA GLN A 262 2.07 15.51 -37.81
C GLN A 262 1.35 14.18 -37.47
N CYS A 263 1.91 13.41 -36.54
CA CYS A 263 1.54 12.02 -36.29
C CYS A 263 0.12 11.83 -35.76
N PHE A 264 -0.38 12.75 -34.92
CA PHE A 264 -1.73 12.71 -34.35
C PHE A 264 -2.78 13.06 -35.40
N THR A 265 -2.61 14.19 -36.11
CA THR A 265 -3.56 14.60 -37.16
C THR A 265 -3.62 13.58 -38.30
N LYS A 266 -2.47 13.06 -38.74
CA LYS A 266 -2.40 12.03 -39.80
C LYS A 266 -2.77 10.62 -39.31
N ARG A 267 -2.83 10.39 -37.99
CA ARG A 267 -3.11 9.09 -37.36
C ARG A 267 -2.21 7.97 -37.87
N GLN A 268 -0.91 8.26 -37.91
CA GLN A 268 0.11 7.31 -38.35
C GLN A 268 0.44 6.32 -37.22
N TYR A 269 -0.53 5.48 -36.89
CA TYR A 269 -0.41 4.49 -35.81
C TYR A 269 0.36 3.25 -36.25
N CYS A 270 1.07 2.64 -35.32
CA CYS A 270 1.62 1.30 -35.52
C CYS A 270 0.49 0.28 -35.71
N GLN A 271 0.66 -0.62 -36.68
CA GLN A 271 -0.14 -1.84 -36.76
C GLN A 271 0.04 -2.70 -35.51
N VAL A 272 -1.09 -3.06 -34.92
CA VAL A 272 -1.20 -3.79 -33.65
C VAL A 272 -2.26 -4.87 -33.76
N GLU A 273 -2.14 -5.89 -32.92
CA GLU A 273 -3.11 -6.98 -32.84
C GLU A 273 -3.54 -7.21 -31.39
N ILE A 274 -4.85 -7.41 -31.21
CA ILE A 274 -5.47 -7.67 -29.92
C ILE A 274 -5.36 -9.15 -29.62
N PHE A 275 -4.81 -9.49 -28.45
CA PHE A 275 -4.61 -10.88 -28.05
C PHE A 275 -5.09 -11.12 -26.62
N ARG A 276 -5.32 -12.39 -26.28
CA ARG A 276 -5.77 -12.77 -24.93
C ARG A 276 -4.57 -13.09 -24.03
N THR A 277 -4.37 -12.28 -23.00
CA THR A 277 -3.38 -12.58 -21.94
C THR A 277 -3.91 -13.67 -21.00
N LEU A 278 -3.03 -14.25 -20.19
CA LEU A 278 -3.44 -15.26 -19.20
C LEU A 278 -4.22 -14.63 -18.06
N SER A 279 -3.73 -13.55 -17.44
CA SER A 279 -4.24 -13.06 -16.16
C SER A 279 -4.64 -11.57 -16.13
N ARG A 280 -4.44 -10.84 -17.23
CA ARG A 280 -4.70 -9.39 -17.34
C ARG A 280 -5.81 -9.06 -18.34
N GLY A 281 -6.54 -10.07 -18.80
CA GLY A 281 -7.59 -9.89 -19.78
C GLY A 281 -7.05 -9.81 -21.21
N TRP A 282 -7.57 -8.85 -21.98
CA TRP A 282 -7.12 -8.60 -23.35
C TRP A 282 -5.90 -7.67 -23.34
N GLY A 283 -4.95 -7.93 -24.23
CA GLY A 283 -3.73 -7.15 -24.41
C GLY A 283 -3.57 -6.70 -25.86
N LEU A 284 -2.52 -5.93 -26.11
CA LEU A 284 -2.16 -5.43 -27.43
C LEU A 284 -0.68 -5.76 -27.70
N HIS A 285 -0.33 -6.29 -28.87
CA HIS A 285 1.07 -6.43 -29.28
C HIS A 285 1.32 -5.77 -30.64
N CYS A 286 2.56 -5.37 -30.89
CA CYS A 286 2.96 -4.84 -32.19
C CYS A 286 3.11 -5.98 -33.22
N VAL A 287 2.89 -5.65 -34.50
CA VAL A 287 3.06 -6.59 -35.63
C VAL A 287 4.44 -6.45 -36.29
N HIS A 288 5.11 -5.32 -36.07
CA HIS A 288 6.44 -5.01 -36.60
C HIS A 288 7.32 -4.38 -35.51
N ASP A 289 8.61 -4.29 -35.79
CA ASP A 289 9.59 -3.67 -34.91
C ASP A 289 9.32 -2.16 -34.77
N ILE A 290 9.24 -1.66 -33.54
CA ILE A 290 9.04 -0.24 -33.22
C ILE A 290 10.35 0.30 -32.66
N LYS A 291 10.84 1.41 -33.20
CA LYS A 291 12.03 2.10 -32.70
C LYS A 291 11.74 2.92 -31.45
N LYS A 292 12.74 3.06 -30.58
CA LYS A 292 12.70 3.93 -29.40
C LYS A 292 12.27 5.35 -29.80
N GLY A 293 11.34 5.92 -29.05
CA GLY A 293 10.73 7.21 -29.31
C GLY A 293 9.64 7.20 -30.38
N GLY A 294 9.38 6.05 -31.03
CA GLY A 294 8.38 5.92 -32.07
C GLY A 294 6.97 6.16 -31.54
N PHE A 295 6.15 6.85 -32.32
CA PHE A 295 4.73 7.06 -32.03
C PHE A 295 3.95 5.77 -32.27
N VAL A 296 3.35 5.21 -31.22
CA VAL A 296 2.70 3.90 -31.25
C VAL A 296 1.22 4.06 -31.60
N ASN A 297 0.49 4.83 -30.78
CA ASN A 297 -0.94 5.08 -30.96
C ASN A 297 -1.35 6.33 -30.17
N GLU A 298 -2.55 6.83 -30.41
CA GLU A 298 -3.18 7.84 -29.57
C GLU A 298 -4.12 7.16 -28.56
N TYR A 299 -4.20 7.65 -27.32
CA TYR A 299 -5.22 7.22 -26.37
C TYR A 299 -6.49 8.07 -26.57
N VAL A 300 -7.51 7.48 -27.21
CA VAL A 300 -8.77 8.17 -27.51
C VAL A 300 -9.98 7.56 -26.80
N GLY A 301 -10.93 8.41 -26.45
CA GLY A 301 -12.14 8.02 -25.73
C GLY A 301 -13.21 9.10 -25.72
N GLU A 302 -14.21 8.91 -24.86
CA GLU A 302 -15.11 9.98 -24.46
C GLU A 302 -14.37 10.92 -23.50
N VAL A 303 -14.45 12.23 -23.72
CA VAL A 303 -13.86 13.21 -22.78
C VAL A 303 -14.97 13.70 -21.86
N ILE A 304 -14.83 13.37 -20.58
CA ILE A 304 -15.80 13.62 -19.52
C ILE A 304 -15.20 14.53 -18.45
N ASP A 305 -16.06 15.17 -17.67
CA ASP A 305 -15.68 15.97 -16.49
C ASP A 305 -15.52 15.07 -15.25
N GLU A 306 -15.05 15.65 -14.14
CA GLU A 306 -14.85 14.91 -12.89
C GLU A 306 -16.15 14.39 -12.27
N GLU A 307 -17.26 15.09 -12.48
CA GLU A 307 -18.58 14.71 -11.98
C GLU A 307 -19.07 13.42 -12.67
N GLU A 308 -19.06 13.40 -14.00
CA GLU A 308 -19.41 12.23 -14.80
C GLU A 308 -18.43 11.08 -14.56
N CYS A 309 -17.13 11.36 -14.40
CA CYS A 309 -16.15 10.33 -14.07
C CYS A 309 -16.48 9.64 -12.74
N ARG A 310 -16.84 10.41 -11.71
CA ARG A 310 -17.22 9.85 -10.40
C ARG A 310 -18.51 9.02 -10.51
N ALA A 311 -19.49 9.49 -11.26
CA ALA A 311 -20.74 8.77 -11.51
C ALA A 311 -20.48 7.40 -12.18
N ARG A 312 -19.63 7.37 -13.22
CA ARG A 312 -19.25 6.12 -13.93
C ARG A 312 -18.49 5.14 -13.03
N ILE A 313 -17.56 5.63 -12.20
CA ILE A 313 -16.83 4.78 -11.26
C ILE A 313 -17.77 4.17 -10.21
N LYS A 314 -18.70 4.97 -9.67
CA LYS A 314 -19.69 4.48 -8.70
C LYS A 314 -20.58 3.39 -9.33
N HIS A 315 -21.10 3.63 -10.53
CA HIS A 315 -21.88 2.64 -11.27
C HIS A 315 -21.08 1.36 -11.54
N ALA A 316 -19.81 1.47 -11.92
CA ALA A 316 -18.95 0.31 -12.14
C ALA A 316 -18.73 -0.51 -10.86
N GLN A 317 -18.54 0.15 -9.71
CA GLN A 317 -18.38 -0.50 -8.41
C GLN A 317 -19.67 -1.22 -7.97
N GLU A 318 -20.82 -0.58 -8.13
CA GLU A 318 -22.14 -1.17 -7.80
C GLU A 318 -22.46 -2.39 -8.67
N ASN A 319 -22.00 -2.41 -9.92
CA ASN A 319 -22.21 -3.51 -10.86
C ASN A 319 -21.05 -4.51 -10.94
N ASN A 320 -20.07 -4.43 -10.03
CA ASN A 320 -18.89 -5.31 -9.99
C ASN A 320 -18.09 -5.35 -11.32
N ILE A 321 -18.02 -4.22 -12.02
CA ILE A 321 -17.22 -4.07 -13.23
C ILE A 321 -15.78 -3.74 -12.84
N GLY A 322 -14.86 -4.67 -13.08
CA GLY A 322 -13.45 -4.55 -12.67
C GLY A 322 -12.49 -3.91 -13.69
N ASN A 323 -12.97 -3.51 -14.87
CA ASN A 323 -12.13 -2.93 -15.92
C ASN A 323 -12.37 -1.42 -16.04
N PHE A 324 -11.33 -0.62 -15.78
CA PHE A 324 -11.37 0.84 -15.85
C PHE A 324 -10.46 1.35 -16.97
N TYR A 325 -10.97 2.29 -17.76
CA TYR A 325 -10.31 2.83 -18.97
C TYR A 325 -10.15 4.35 -18.92
N MET A 326 -10.09 4.91 -17.70
CA MET A 326 -10.03 6.35 -17.48
C MET A 326 -8.57 6.82 -17.49
N LEU A 327 -8.30 7.94 -18.14
CA LEU A 327 -7.00 8.59 -18.16
C LEU A 327 -7.17 10.11 -18.09
N THR A 328 -6.59 10.74 -17.07
CA THR A 328 -6.69 12.20 -16.86
C THR A 328 -5.90 12.98 -17.92
N LEU A 329 -6.61 13.79 -18.71
CA LEU A 329 -6.01 14.67 -19.71
C LEU A 329 -5.48 15.94 -19.04
N ASP A 330 -6.36 16.73 -18.44
CA ASP A 330 -6.07 18.00 -17.74
C ASP A 330 -7.01 18.15 -16.53
N LYS A 331 -7.02 19.32 -15.88
CA LYS A 331 -7.99 19.64 -14.82
C LYS A 331 -9.41 19.59 -15.40
N ASP A 332 -10.26 18.76 -14.79
CA ASP A 332 -11.66 18.57 -15.21
C ASP A 332 -11.86 17.99 -16.64
N ARG A 333 -10.83 17.35 -17.21
CA ARG A 333 -10.94 16.61 -18.49
C ARG A 333 -10.32 15.23 -18.36
N ILE A 334 -11.14 14.19 -18.48
CA ILE A 334 -10.75 12.79 -18.33
C ILE A 334 -11.19 12.02 -19.57
N ILE A 335 -10.30 11.21 -20.15
CA ILE A 335 -10.59 10.35 -21.29
C ILE A 335 -11.08 8.99 -20.77
N ASP A 336 -12.30 8.61 -21.10
CA ASP A 336 -12.89 7.29 -20.86
C ASP A 336 -12.93 6.48 -22.17
N ALA A 337 -12.02 5.51 -22.29
CA ALA A 337 -11.97 4.60 -23.44
C ALA A 337 -12.84 3.33 -23.26
N GLY A 338 -13.70 3.30 -22.25
CA GLY A 338 -14.56 2.17 -21.89
C GLY A 338 -15.67 1.95 -22.94
N PRO A 339 -16.64 2.88 -23.08
CA PRO A 339 -17.72 2.75 -24.05
C PRO A 339 -17.27 2.94 -25.50
N LYS A 340 -16.41 3.95 -25.73
CA LYS A 340 -15.89 4.32 -27.05
C LYS A 340 -14.39 4.54 -26.94
N GLY A 341 -13.61 3.97 -27.86
CA GLY A 341 -12.16 4.14 -27.88
C GLY A 341 -11.54 3.54 -29.13
N ASN A 342 -10.22 3.45 -29.18
CA ASN A 342 -9.48 2.72 -30.22
C ASN A 342 -8.77 1.50 -29.62
N GLU A 343 -7.80 0.94 -30.34
CA GLU A 343 -7.00 -0.21 -29.92
C GLU A 343 -6.16 0.07 -28.66
N ALA A 344 -5.80 1.33 -28.38
CA ALA A 344 -4.96 1.70 -27.24
C ALA A 344 -5.59 1.33 -25.88
N ARG A 345 -6.92 1.18 -25.82
CA ARG A 345 -7.64 0.71 -24.61
C ARG A 345 -7.22 -0.69 -24.14
N PHE A 346 -6.59 -1.48 -25.01
CA PHE A 346 -6.13 -2.83 -24.71
C PHE A 346 -4.65 -2.87 -24.28
N MET A 347 -3.94 -1.75 -24.23
CA MET A 347 -2.58 -1.72 -23.70
C MET A 347 -2.61 -1.88 -22.19
N ASN A 348 -1.98 -2.94 -21.69
CA ASN A 348 -1.98 -3.27 -20.28
C ASN A 348 -0.97 -2.46 -19.46
N HIS A 349 -1.19 -2.46 -18.14
CA HIS A 349 -0.22 -1.94 -17.18
C HIS A 349 1.02 -2.83 -17.08
N SER A 350 2.19 -2.20 -17.01
CA SER A 350 3.42 -2.80 -16.50
C SER A 350 4.18 -1.84 -15.58
N CYS A 351 4.78 -2.37 -14.51
CA CYS A 351 5.74 -1.64 -13.66
C CYS A 351 7.11 -1.47 -14.32
N GLN A 352 7.38 -2.24 -15.38
CA GLN A 352 8.52 -2.10 -16.28
C GLN A 352 7.99 -2.04 -17.71
N PRO A 353 7.41 -0.91 -18.12
CA PRO A 353 6.76 -0.78 -19.42
C PRO A 353 7.78 -0.61 -20.55
N ASN A 354 7.32 -0.86 -21.77
CA ASN A 354 8.04 -0.55 -23.02
C ASN A 354 7.48 0.68 -23.74
N CYS A 355 6.33 1.20 -23.30
CA CYS A 355 5.74 2.45 -23.77
C CYS A 355 5.49 3.42 -22.61
N GLU A 356 5.40 4.70 -22.93
CA GLU A 356 4.96 5.75 -22.02
C GLU A 356 3.86 6.61 -22.65
N THR A 357 3.07 7.26 -21.80
CA THR A 357 2.10 8.27 -22.20
C THR A 357 2.77 9.64 -22.21
N GLN A 358 2.54 10.42 -23.27
CA GLN A 358 3.01 11.80 -23.37
C GLN A 358 1.83 12.70 -23.74
N LYS A 359 1.74 13.84 -23.07
CA LYS A 359 0.74 14.88 -23.37
C LYS A 359 1.32 15.81 -24.44
N TRP A 360 0.63 15.90 -25.57
CA TRP A 360 1.01 16.70 -26.71
C TRP A 360 -0.02 17.78 -26.98
N THR A 361 0.42 18.97 -27.37
CA THR A 361 -0.47 20.03 -27.83
C THR A 361 -0.66 19.93 -29.34
N VAL A 362 -1.90 19.67 -29.77
CA VAL A 362 -2.28 19.46 -31.17
C VAL A 362 -3.40 20.42 -31.53
N ASN A 363 -3.13 21.38 -32.41
CA ASN A 363 -4.08 22.43 -32.82
C ASN A 363 -4.71 23.18 -31.62
N GLY A 364 -3.92 23.41 -30.57
CA GLY A 364 -4.37 24.11 -29.36
C GLY A 364 -5.01 23.22 -28.29
N ASP A 365 -5.30 21.94 -28.59
CA ASP A 365 -5.84 21.01 -27.60
C ASP A 365 -4.78 20.04 -27.08
N THR A 366 -4.93 19.61 -25.84
CA THR A 366 -4.10 18.55 -25.26
C THR A 366 -4.58 17.19 -25.76
N ARG A 367 -3.65 16.35 -26.23
CA ARG A 367 -3.92 14.96 -26.64
C ARG A 367 -2.89 14.03 -25.98
N VAL A 368 -3.26 12.76 -25.80
CA VAL A 368 -2.37 11.77 -25.16
C VAL A 368 -1.88 10.78 -26.20
N GLY A 369 -0.58 10.81 -26.47
CA GLY A 369 0.09 9.85 -27.34
C GLY A 369 0.83 8.80 -26.54
N LEU A 370 0.96 7.61 -27.12
CA LEU A 370 1.77 6.51 -26.61
C LEU A 370 3.05 6.42 -27.43
N PHE A 371 4.20 6.43 -26.76
CA PHE A 371 5.52 6.43 -27.38
C PHE A 371 6.38 5.29 -26.83
N ALA A 372 7.23 4.72 -27.67
CA ALA A 372 8.13 3.65 -27.27
C ALA A 372 9.29 4.18 -26.41
N LEU A 373 9.55 3.56 -25.24
CA LEU A 373 10.68 3.89 -24.36
C LEU A 373 11.99 3.25 -24.83
N THR A 374 11.88 2.16 -25.56
CA THR A 374 12.96 1.30 -26.06
C THR A 374 12.64 0.84 -27.46
N ASP A 375 13.61 0.24 -28.16
CA ASP A 375 13.29 -0.57 -29.33
C ASP A 375 12.42 -1.77 -28.89
N ILE A 376 11.32 -2.03 -29.61
CA ILE A 376 10.32 -3.07 -29.31
C ILE A 376 10.25 -4.01 -30.51
N PRO A 377 10.66 -5.29 -30.37
CA PRO A 377 10.55 -6.28 -31.45
C PRO A 377 9.10 -6.63 -31.78
N ALA A 378 8.84 -7.02 -33.02
CA ALA A 378 7.56 -7.54 -33.48
C ALA A 378 7.04 -8.68 -32.59
N GLY A 379 5.72 -8.70 -32.34
CA GLY A 379 5.06 -9.68 -31.49
C GLY A 379 5.16 -9.40 -29.99
N THR A 380 5.86 -8.34 -29.57
CA THR A 380 5.97 -7.96 -28.15
C THR A 380 4.70 -7.26 -27.66
N GLU A 381 4.21 -7.63 -26.47
CA GLU A 381 3.09 -6.92 -25.83
C GLU A 381 3.46 -5.47 -25.54
N LEU A 382 2.60 -4.54 -25.95
CA LEU A 382 2.73 -3.12 -25.69
C LEU A 382 2.09 -2.79 -24.34
N THR A 383 2.89 -2.24 -23.43
CA THR A 383 2.48 -1.92 -22.06
C THR A 383 2.98 -0.55 -21.65
N PHE A 384 2.21 0.14 -20.81
CA PHE A 384 2.63 1.42 -20.23
C PHE A 384 2.37 1.44 -18.73
N ASN A 385 3.03 2.35 -18.01
CA ASN A 385 2.78 2.52 -16.59
C ASN A 385 1.57 3.44 -16.38
N TYR A 386 0.55 2.96 -15.66
CA TYR A 386 -0.71 3.68 -15.45
C TYR A 386 -0.59 4.84 -14.45
N ASN A 387 0.57 5.01 -13.80
CA ASN A 387 0.98 6.20 -13.03
C ASN A 387 -0.17 7.04 -12.41
N LEU A 388 -1.01 6.50 -11.52
CA LEU A 388 -2.10 7.22 -10.81
C LEU A 388 -3.08 8.06 -11.67
N GLU A 389 -2.95 8.06 -13.00
CA GLU A 389 -3.84 8.75 -13.95
C GLU A 389 -5.07 7.88 -14.28
N CYS A 390 -5.03 6.59 -13.91
CA CYS A 390 -6.16 5.66 -14.03
C CYS A 390 -6.97 5.59 -12.72
N LEU A 391 -8.07 6.33 -12.67
CA LEU A 391 -9.01 6.35 -11.54
C LEU A 391 -9.76 5.01 -11.42
N GLY A 392 -9.94 4.53 -10.19
CA GLY A 392 -10.74 3.33 -9.86
C GLY A 392 -9.94 2.04 -9.57
N ASN A 393 -8.64 1.98 -9.90
CA ASN A 393 -7.83 0.75 -9.80
C ASN A 393 -7.07 0.54 -8.47
N GLY A 394 -7.21 1.43 -7.48
CA GLY A 394 -6.35 1.47 -6.28
C GLY A 394 -6.34 0.24 -5.36
N LYS A 395 -7.20 -0.76 -5.61
CA LYS A 395 -7.25 -2.03 -4.85
C LYS A 395 -6.87 -3.26 -5.69
N THR A 396 -6.58 -3.10 -6.98
CA THR A 396 -6.32 -4.22 -7.89
C THR A 396 -4.86 -4.65 -7.83
N VAL A 397 -4.62 -5.94 -7.59
CA VAL A 397 -3.27 -6.53 -7.55
C VAL A 397 -2.63 -6.51 -8.93
N CYS A 398 -1.38 -6.04 -9.01
CA CYS A 398 -0.63 -5.99 -10.26
C CYS A 398 -0.10 -7.37 -10.66
N LYS A 399 -0.57 -7.87 -11.81
CA LYS A 399 -0.15 -9.14 -12.42
C LYS A 399 0.79 -8.92 -13.63
N CYS A 400 1.59 -7.85 -13.64
CA CYS A 400 2.48 -7.54 -14.78
C CYS A 400 3.70 -8.47 -14.91
N GLY A 401 4.11 -9.13 -13.82
CA GLY A 401 5.25 -10.06 -13.82
C GLY A 401 6.64 -9.41 -13.80
N ALA A 402 6.73 -8.08 -13.75
CA ALA A 402 8.01 -7.38 -13.67
C ALA A 402 8.71 -7.63 -12.32
N SER A 403 10.04 -7.71 -12.30
CA SER A 403 10.84 -7.91 -11.09
C SER A 403 10.74 -6.75 -10.10
N ASN A 404 10.53 -5.53 -10.61
CA ASN A 404 10.32 -4.31 -9.83
C ASN A 404 8.83 -4.01 -9.55
N CYS A 405 7.94 -4.99 -9.69
CA CYS A 405 6.50 -4.80 -9.53
C CYS A 405 6.16 -4.17 -8.17
N SER A 406 5.34 -3.12 -8.17
CA SER A 406 4.87 -2.45 -6.96
C SER A 406 3.78 -3.24 -6.21
N GLY A 407 3.27 -4.32 -6.80
CA GLY A 407 2.27 -5.21 -6.22
C GLY A 407 0.82 -4.78 -6.47
N PHE A 408 0.56 -3.50 -6.72
CA PHE A 408 -0.77 -2.94 -6.95
C PHE A 408 -0.79 -1.99 -8.14
N LEU A 409 -1.90 -1.97 -8.90
CA LEU A 409 -2.08 -1.02 -9.99
C LEU A 409 -2.08 0.41 -9.42
N GLY A 410 -1.22 1.27 -9.95
CA GLY A 410 -1.15 2.69 -9.56
C GLY A 410 -0.13 3.02 -8.46
N VAL A 411 0.55 2.04 -7.86
CA VAL A 411 1.65 2.31 -6.90
C VAL A 411 2.98 2.44 -7.65
N ARG A 412 3.77 3.47 -7.34
CA ARG A 412 5.09 3.68 -7.96
C ARG A 412 6.05 2.54 -7.61
N PRO A 413 6.74 1.94 -8.60
CA PRO A 413 7.79 0.95 -8.37
C PRO A 413 8.89 1.52 -7.46
N LYS A 414 9.35 0.73 -6.48
CA LYS A 414 10.54 1.09 -5.71
C LYS A 414 11.78 0.85 -6.59
N ASN A 415 12.34 1.90 -7.17
CA ASN A 415 13.62 1.82 -7.85
C ASN A 415 14.73 1.54 -6.82
N ASN A 416 15.04 0.27 -6.57
CA ASN A 416 16.36 -0.12 -6.09
C ASN A 416 17.18 -0.50 -7.32
N PRO A 417 18.24 0.24 -7.69
CA PRO A 417 19.21 -0.29 -8.64
C PRO A 417 19.85 -1.56 -8.04
N PRO A 418 20.15 -2.58 -8.85
CA PRO A 418 20.89 -3.75 -8.40
C PRO A 418 22.26 -3.30 -7.86
N SER A 419 22.55 -3.68 -6.62
CA SER A 419 23.82 -3.41 -5.97
C SER A 419 24.86 -4.43 -6.42
N ASP A 420 25.42 -4.25 -7.62
CA ASP A 420 26.63 -4.93 -8.05
C ASP A 420 27.49 -3.93 -8.84
N ASP A 421 28.47 -3.33 -8.16
CA ASP A 421 29.89 -3.52 -8.49
C ASP A 421 30.77 -2.62 -7.59
N LYS A 422 31.61 -3.25 -6.78
CA LYS A 422 32.62 -2.58 -5.95
C LYS A 422 33.90 -2.46 -6.77
N GLY A 423 34.16 -1.26 -7.26
CA GLY A 423 35.53 -0.70 -7.22
C GLY A 423 36.09 -0.11 -8.50
N ARG A 424 36.11 1.23 -8.57
CA ARG A 424 37.35 2.01 -8.75
C ARG A 424 37.09 3.51 -8.55
N LYS A 425 37.67 4.06 -7.49
CA LYS A 425 37.81 5.50 -7.29
C LYS A 425 38.84 6.05 -8.27
N MET A 426 38.52 7.13 -8.99
CA MET A 426 39.42 8.29 -9.06
C MET A 426 38.65 9.60 -9.23
N LYS A 427 39.19 10.60 -8.54
CA LYS A 427 38.67 11.94 -8.29
C LYS A 427 38.78 12.81 -9.54
N ARG A 428 37.77 13.65 -9.80
CA ARG A 428 37.98 15.02 -10.30
C ARG A 428 36.99 15.98 -9.63
N LYS A 429 37.55 16.89 -8.83
CA LYS A 429 36.87 18.08 -8.30
C LYS A 429 36.77 19.13 -9.41
N SER A 430 35.61 19.74 -9.59
CA SER A 430 35.51 21.13 -10.07
C SER A 430 34.16 21.75 -9.72
N GLN A 431 34.21 22.66 -8.76
CA GLN A 431 33.49 23.94 -8.64
C GLN A 431 31.98 24.01 -8.95
N MET A 432 31.22 23.89 -7.87
CA MET A 432 30.05 24.66 -7.44
C MET A 432 29.77 25.98 -8.21
N LYS A 433 28.60 26.06 -8.87
CA LYS A 433 27.90 27.32 -9.20
C LYS A 433 26.44 27.22 -8.70
N ARG A 434 26.00 28.28 -8.00
CA ARG A 434 24.73 28.39 -7.24
C ARG A 434 23.54 28.78 -8.13
N LYS A 435 22.38 28.15 -7.90
CA LYS A 435 20.96 28.62 -7.96
C LYS A 435 20.09 27.40 -8.33
N SER A 436 18.87 27.22 -7.85
CA SER A 436 17.95 27.98 -7.00
C SER A 436 17.03 26.96 -6.32
N GLN A 437 16.67 27.19 -5.07
CA GLN A 437 15.72 26.36 -4.33
C GLN A 437 14.39 26.28 -5.09
N GLN A 438 14.06 25.10 -5.60
CA GLN A 438 12.72 24.77 -6.04
C GLN A 438 12.01 24.15 -4.83
N GLU A 439 10.98 24.84 -4.35
CA GLU A 439 10.19 24.46 -3.20
C GLU A 439 9.56 23.08 -3.42
N VAL A 440 9.97 22.13 -2.57
CA VAL A 440 9.25 20.87 -2.38
C VAL A 440 7.90 21.22 -1.75
N ILE A 441 6.82 21.09 -2.52
CA ILE A 441 5.47 21.09 -1.99
C ILE A 441 5.39 19.85 -1.07
N LYS A 442 5.53 20.08 0.23
CA LYS A 442 5.27 19.06 1.25
C LYS A 442 3.77 18.83 1.29
N GLU A 443 3.32 17.60 1.03
CA GLU A 443 1.97 17.15 1.34
C GLU A 443 1.71 17.47 2.83
N ARG A 444 0.70 18.28 3.08
CA ARG A 444 0.24 18.66 4.42
C ARG A 444 -1.14 18.06 4.60
N GLU A 445 -1.51 17.79 5.84
CA GLU A 445 -2.84 17.27 6.15
C GLU A 445 -3.89 18.34 5.79
N ASP A 446 -5.06 17.92 5.30
CA ASP A 446 -6.17 18.80 4.90
C ASP A 446 -7.21 19.01 6.02
N GLU A 447 -7.05 18.28 7.13
CA GLU A 447 -7.93 18.30 8.31
C GLU A 447 -7.21 18.95 9.50
N CYS A 448 -7.92 19.78 10.26
CA CYS A 448 -7.39 20.40 11.46
C CYS A 448 -6.99 19.34 12.48
N PHE A 449 -5.71 19.29 12.87
CA PHE A 449 -5.20 18.28 13.81
C PHE A 449 -5.76 18.41 15.24
N SER A 450 -6.48 19.50 15.55
CA SER A 450 -7.11 19.71 16.86
C SER A 450 -8.57 19.22 16.90
N CYS A 451 -9.35 19.43 15.84
CA CYS A 451 -10.78 19.10 15.84
C CYS A 451 -11.18 18.00 14.83
N GLY A 452 -10.28 17.61 13.91
CA GLY A 452 -10.57 16.63 12.86
C GLY A 452 -11.40 17.17 11.70
N ASP A 453 -11.85 18.43 11.74
CA ASP A 453 -12.65 19.03 10.68
C ASP A 453 -11.78 19.67 9.58
N GLY A 454 -12.24 19.56 8.33
CA GLY A 454 -11.71 20.32 7.20
C GLY A 454 -12.16 21.79 7.25
N GLY A 455 -11.44 22.68 6.55
CA GLY A 455 -11.79 24.10 6.53
C GLY A 455 -10.60 25.03 6.29
N GLN A 456 -10.73 26.30 6.69
CA GLN A 456 -9.65 27.28 6.55
C GLN A 456 -8.57 27.08 7.63
N VAL A 457 -7.60 26.24 7.32
CA VAL A 457 -6.52 25.86 8.23
C VAL A 457 -5.24 26.72 8.08
N VAL A 458 -4.44 26.77 9.13
CA VAL A 458 -3.13 27.41 9.23
C VAL A 458 -2.08 26.30 9.26
N SER A 459 -1.06 26.41 8.39
CA SER A 459 -0.02 25.38 8.25
C SER A 459 1.23 25.70 9.05
N CYS A 460 1.76 24.69 9.77
CA CYS A 460 3.03 24.80 10.48
C CYS A 460 4.21 24.99 9.52
N LYS A 461 5.06 26.01 9.71
CA LYS A 461 6.21 26.27 8.82
C LYS A 461 7.49 25.54 9.23
N ARG A 462 7.46 24.70 10.27
CA ARG A 462 8.61 23.89 10.67
C ARG A 462 8.95 22.84 9.60
N PRO A 463 10.22 22.69 9.20
CA PRO A 463 10.60 21.73 8.17
C PRO A 463 10.22 20.28 8.54
N GLY A 464 9.26 19.71 7.82
CA GLY A 464 8.89 18.29 7.94
C GLY A 464 7.65 18.04 8.80
N CYS A 465 7.03 19.09 9.33
CA CYS A 465 5.76 19.00 10.01
C CYS A 465 4.58 19.04 9.01
N PRO A 466 3.75 17.99 8.93
CA PRO A 466 2.58 17.96 8.04
C PRO A 466 1.35 18.66 8.64
N LYS A 467 1.39 19.04 9.92
CA LYS A 467 0.21 19.45 10.69
C LYS A 467 -0.35 20.82 10.32
N VAL A 468 -1.68 20.89 10.33
CA VAL A 468 -2.48 22.09 10.09
C VAL A 468 -3.56 22.26 11.18
N TYR A 469 -3.97 23.50 11.44
CA TYR A 469 -4.91 23.82 12.54
C TYR A 469 -5.82 24.98 12.18
N HIS A 470 -7.05 25.04 12.68
CA HIS A 470 -7.81 26.29 12.67
C HIS A 470 -7.15 27.32 13.60
N ALA A 471 -7.17 28.60 13.21
CA ALA A 471 -6.68 29.68 14.07
C ALA A 471 -7.45 29.71 15.41
N ASP A 472 -8.76 29.48 15.35
CA ASP A 472 -9.65 29.45 16.51
C ASP A 472 -9.39 28.23 17.41
N CYS A 473 -9.09 27.06 16.83
CA CYS A 473 -8.71 25.87 17.60
C CYS A 473 -7.39 26.03 18.38
N LEU A 474 -6.62 27.08 18.10
CA LEU A 474 -5.38 27.45 18.79
C LEU A 474 -5.52 28.76 19.59
N ASN A 475 -6.74 29.30 19.74
CA ASN A 475 -7.02 30.59 20.37
C ASN A 475 -6.21 31.78 19.78
N LEU A 476 -5.88 31.70 18.49
CA LEU A 476 -5.21 32.78 17.78
C LEU A 476 -6.24 33.82 17.33
N THR A 477 -6.29 34.97 17.99
CA THR A 477 -7.22 36.07 17.65
C THR A 477 -6.96 36.68 16.27
N LYS A 478 -5.78 36.44 15.69
CA LYS A 478 -5.40 36.83 14.32
C LYS A 478 -4.53 35.75 13.69
N ARG A 479 -4.66 35.57 12.37
CA ARG A 479 -3.81 34.65 11.61
C ARG A 479 -2.34 35.05 11.74
N PRO A 480 -1.43 34.14 12.13
CA PRO A 480 -0.02 34.47 12.25
C PRO A 480 0.57 34.92 10.91
N ALA A 481 1.15 36.12 10.88
CA ALA A 481 1.92 36.59 9.74
C ALA A 481 3.38 36.16 9.92
N GLY A 482 3.94 35.43 8.94
CA GLY A 482 5.34 35.00 8.95
C GLY A 482 5.58 33.54 9.35
N ARG A 483 6.77 33.25 9.91
CA ARG A 483 7.21 31.88 10.24
C ARG A 483 6.61 31.44 11.58
N TRP A 484 5.43 30.83 11.52
CA TRP A 484 4.75 30.26 12.67
C TRP A 484 4.98 28.75 12.78
N GLU A 485 5.24 28.27 13.99
CA GLU A 485 5.40 26.84 14.34
C GLU A 485 4.26 26.40 15.25
N CYS A 486 3.77 25.18 15.06
CA CYS A 486 2.63 24.67 15.82
C CYS A 486 3.03 24.18 17.23
N PRO A 487 2.07 24.13 18.18
CA PRO A 487 2.31 23.69 19.56
C PRO A 487 2.83 22.25 19.69
N TRP A 488 2.59 21.40 18.69
CA TRP A 488 3.08 20.01 18.62
C TRP A 488 4.61 19.88 18.65
N HIS A 489 5.37 20.98 18.72
CA HIS A 489 6.83 20.96 18.88
C HIS A 489 7.29 21.43 20.26
N GLN A 490 6.37 21.75 21.16
CA GLN A 490 6.65 22.25 22.51
C GLN A 490 6.00 21.34 23.54
N CYS A 491 6.77 20.94 24.54
CA CYS A 491 6.29 20.12 25.62
C CYS A 491 5.18 20.84 26.39
N ASP A 492 4.03 20.19 26.56
CA ASP A 492 2.86 20.78 27.24
C ASP A 492 3.13 21.13 28.71
N LEU A 493 4.11 20.47 29.34
CA LEU A 493 4.45 20.66 30.76
C LEU A 493 5.54 21.72 31.00
N CYS A 494 6.55 21.82 30.14
CA CYS A 494 7.69 22.72 30.36
C CYS A 494 8.01 23.69 29.23
N GLY A 495 7.29 23.62 28.10
CA GLY A 495 7.49 24.47 26.93
C GLY A 495 8.77 24.21 26.13
N GLN A 496 9.64 23.29 26.58
CA GLN A 496 10.86 22.92 25.87
C GLN A 496 10.56 22.09 24.61
N GLU A 497 11.55 21.92 23.73
CA GLU A 497 11.39 21.18 22.48
C GLU A 497 10.88 19.74 22.73
N ALA A 498 9.73 19.42 22.15
CA ALA A 498 9.13 18.12 22.31
C ALA A 498 9.90 17.06 21.51
N ALA A 499 10.08 15.89 22.13
CA ALA A 499 10.80 14.75 21.58
C ALA A 499 9.86 13.57 21.29
N SER A 500 8.65 13.60 21.84
CA SER A 500 7.64 12.56 21.68
C SER A 500 6.26 13.22 21.62
N PHE A 501 5.38 12.72 20.76
CA PHE A 501 4.16 13.43 20.37
C PHE A 501 2.99 12.47 20.29
N CYS A 502 1.81 12.89 20.75
CA CYS A 502 0.57 12.17 20.49
C CYS A 502 0.27 12.22 18.99
N GLU A 503 -0.14 11.09 18.41
CA GLU A 503 -0.53 11.00 17.00
C GLU A 503 -1.99 11.38 16.76
N MET A 504 -2.79 11.50 17.83
CA MET A 504 -4.24 11.76 17.76
C MET A 504 -4.62 13.18 18.18
N CYS A 505 -3.74 13.90 18.88
CA CYS A 505 -3.99 15.26 19.31
C CYS A 505 -2.71 16.09 19.40
N PRO A 506 -2.83 17.41 19.60
CA PRO A 506 -1.69 18.32 19.63
C PRO A 506 -0.71 18.11 20.80
N SER A 507 -1.03 17.24 21.76
CA SER A 507 -0.20 17.04 22.94
C SER A 507 1.17 16.47 22.62
N SER A 508 2.19 17.09 23.20
CA SER A 508 3.58 16.68 23.02
C SER A 508 4.43 16.86 24.27
N TYR A 509 5.47 16.05 24.40
CA TYR A 509 6.28 15.98 25.61
C TYR A 509 7.77 15.87 25.29
N CYS A 510 8.61 16.48 26.13
CA CYS A 510 10.07 16.35 26.03
C CYS A 510 10.52 14.98 26.59
N VAL A 511 11.81 14.67 26.46
CA VAL A 511 12.38 13.38 26.92
C VAL A 511 12.15 13.14 28.41
N GLU A 512 12.14 14.20 29.22
CA GLU A 512 11.94 14.11 30.69
C GLU A 512 10.46 13.94 31.06
N HIS A 513 9.53 14.41 30.23
CA HIS A 513 8.10 14.46 30.54
C HIS A 513 7.24 13.45 29.76
N ARG A 514 7.84 12.67 28.85
CA ARG A 514 7.11 11.67 28.07
C ARG A 514 6.68 10.45 28.90
N ASP A 515 7.46 10.12 29.93
CA ASP A 515 7.26 8.91 30.72
C ASP A 515 6.02 9.08 31.61
N GLY A 516 4.98 8.27 31.36
CA GLY A 516 3.70 8.35 32.06
C GLY A 516 2.69 9.35 31.46
N MET A 517 3.06 10.08 30.41
CA MET A 517 2.16 10.99 29.68
C MET A 517 1.80 10.50 28.28
N LEU A 518 2.69 9.71 27.67
CA LEU A 518 2.47 9.05 26.39
C LEU A 518 2.59 7.54 26.55
N PHE A 519 1.63 6.83 25.96
CA PHE A 519 1.56 5.39 25.96
C PHE A 519 1.41 4.89 24.53
N ILE A 520 1.85 3.66 24.29
CA ILE A 520 1.55 3.00 23.02
C ILE A 520 0.16 2.42 23.17
N SER A 521 -0.81 3.00 22.46
CA SER A 521 -2.18 2.50 22.43
C SER A 521 -2.19 1.02 22.07
N LYS A 522 -2.90 0.22 22.88
CA LYS A 522 -3.05 -1.22 22.64
C LYS A 522 -4.00 -1.55 21.48
N LEU A 523 -4.77 -0.56 21.01
CA LEU A 523 -5.76 -0.74 19.95
C LEU A 523 -5.13 -0.61 18.56
N ASP A 524 -4.24 0.35 18.36
CA ASP A 524 -3.69 0.70 17.05
C ASP A 524 -2.15 0.82 17.02
N GLY A 525 -1.48 0.69 18.17
CA GLY A 525 -0.03 0.75 18.29
C GLY A 525 0.57 2.14 18.10
N ARG A 526 -0.26 3.19 18.07
CA ARG A 526 0.19 4.59 17.94
C ARG A 526 0.54 5.18 19.30
N LEU A 527 1.37 6.21 19.28
CA LEU A 527 1.72 6.96 20.49
C LEU A 527 0.56 7.89 20.85
N SER A 528 -0.09 7.64 21.98
CA SER A 528 -1.30 8.33 22.42
C SER A 528 -1.12 8.89 23.84
N CYS A 529 -1.67 10.07 24.11
CA CYS A 529 -1.71 10.62 25.46
C CYS A 529 -2.80 9.95 26.30
N SER A 530 -2.81 10.23 27.61
CA SER A 530 -3.78 9.67 28.57
C SER A 530 -5.24 10.01 28.27
N GLU A 531 -5.53 11.07 27.52
CA GLU A 531 -6.91 11.40 27.07
C GLU A 531 -7.42 10.46 25.97
N HIS A 532 -6.52 9.74 25.30
CA HIS A 532 -6.83 8.80 24.23
C HIS A 532 -6.53 7.34 24.61
N ASP A 533 -6.21 7.07 25.88
CA ASP A 533 -6.10 5.72 26.42
C ASP A 533 -7.43 5.33 27.10
N PRO A 534 -8.24 4.43 26.49
CA PRO A 534 -9.53 4.02 27.04
C PRO A 534 -9.42 3.22 28.36
N CYS A 535 -8.21 2.88 28.82
CA CYS A 535 -8.01 2.12 30.05
C CYS A 535 -7.78 2.99 31.31
N GLY A 536 -7.52 4.29 31.17
CA GLY A 536 -7.17 5.16 32.30
C GLY A 536 -5.87 4.75 33.04
N PRO A 537 -5.42 5.53 34.04
CA PRO A 537 -4.15 5.30 34.74
C PRO A 537 -4.18 4.16 35.78
N GLU A 538 -5.35 3.58 36.09
CA GLU A 538 -5.50 2.45 37.01
C GLU A 538 -6.00 1.19 36.27
N PRO A 539 -5.47 -0.01 36.57
CA PRO A 539 -5.93 -1.24 35.95
C PRO A 539 -7.34 -1.63 36.44
N LEU A 540 -8.26 -1.91 35.51
CA LEU A 540 -9.55 -2.51 35.85
C LEU A 540 -9.37 -3.97 36.34
N GLU A 541 -10.11 -4.34 37.38
CA GLU A 541 -10.15 -5.70 37.91
C GLU A 541 -10.86 -6.66 36.92
N PRO A 542 -10.53 -7.97 36.91
CA PRO A 542 -11.08 -8.91 35.94
C PRO A 542 -12.61 -9.06 36.07
N GLY A 543 -13.36 -8.55 35.09
CA GLY A 543 -14.81 -8.74 34.96
C GLY A 543 -15.66 -7.47 35.05
N GLU A 544 -15.07 -6.30 35.30
CA GLU A 544 -15.79 -5.02 35.20
C GLU A 544 -15.87 -4.53 33.76
N ILE A 545 -17.09 -4.24 33.28
CA ILE A 545 -17.34 -3.43 32.08
C ILE A 545 -17.88 -2.10 32.60
N ARG A 546 -17.13 -1.01 32.41
CA ARG A 546 -17.61 0.34 32.73
C ARG A 546 -18.55 0.79 31.60
N GLU A 547 -19.86 0.64 31.80
CA GLU A 547 -20.86 1.11 30.84
C GLU A 547 -20.94 2.64 30.85
N TYR A 548 -20.96 3.24 29.66
CA TYR A 548 -21.28 4.66 29.49
C TYR A 548 -22.69 4.79 28.90
N PRO A 549 -23.57 5.65 29.45
CA PRO A 549 -24.86 5.92 28.83
C PRO A 549 -24.69 6.64 27.48
N PRO A 550 -25.68 6.56 26.56
CA PRO A 550 -25.55 6.99 25.17
C PRO A 550 -25.41 8.51 24.94
N GLU A 551 -25.30 9.32 25.98
CA GLU A 551 -25.40 10.78 25.89
C GLU A 551 -24.05 11.50 25.69
N LEU A 552 -22.92 10.77 25.64
CA LEU A 552 -21.57 11.35 25.47
C LEU A 552 -21.02 11.34 24.02
N MET A 553 -21.81 10.91 23.02
CA MET A 553 -21.41 10.97 21.61
C MET A 553 -21.63 12.35 20.96
N THR A 554 -22.13 13.33 21.72
CA THR A 554 -22.34 14.70 21.24
C THR A 554 -21.89 15.71 22.29
N THR A 555 -20.70 16.27 22.07
CA THR A 555 -20.15 17.59 22.46
C THR A 555 -18.69 17.42 22.86
N TYR A 556 -17.79 17.99 22.05
CA TYR A 556 -16.42 18.25 22.45
C TYR A 556 -16.41 19.49 23.37
N PRO A 557 -15.86 19.43 24.60
CA PRO A 557 -15.44 20.63 25.30
C PRO A 557 -13.93 20.58 25.51
N ILE A 558 -13.27 21.47 24.77
CA ILE A 558 -11.98 22.08 25.08
C ILE A 558 -12.00 22.52 26.55
N ASN A 559 -11.24 21.88 27.45
CA ASN A 559 -10.87 22.45 28.75
C ASN A 559 -9.80 21.60 29.47
N PHE A 560 -8.57 21.55 28.93
CA PHE A 560 -7.38 21.22 29.73
C PHE A 560 -6.13 22.05 29.36
N ILE A 561 -6.29 23.19 28.66
CA ILE A 561 -5.25 24.21 28.43
C ILE A 561 -5.67 25.55 29.09
N ARG A 562 -6.13 25.48 30.33
CA ARG A 562 -6.26 26.59 31.26
C ARG A 562 -5.63 26.05 32.53
N VAL A 563 -4.35 26.25 32.82
CA VAL A 563 -3.89 27.33 33.72
C VAL A 563 -2.39 27.66 33.52
N HIS A 564 -1.61 26.88 32.77
CA HIS A 564 -0.14 27.04 32.80
C HIS A 564 0.47 28.09 31.84
N TRP A 565 -0.26 28.57 30.84
CA TRP A 565 0.25 29.56 29.87
C TRP A 565 0.08 31.03 30.28
N ALA A 566 -0.72 31.32 31.32
CA ALA A 566 -0.88 32.67 31.85
C ALA A 566 0.27 33.09 32.79
N GLN A 567 1.07 32.14 33.29
CA GLN A 567 2.12 32.41 34.27
C GLN A 567 3.50 32.66 33.62
N ILE A 568 3.77 32.09 32.45
CA ILE A 568 5.07 32.24 31.75
C ILE A 568 5.24 33.63 31.10
N VAL A 569 4.17 34.43 30.99
CA VAL A 569 4.25 35.83 30.51
C VAL A 569 4.56 36.83 31.65
N LYS A 570 4.57 36.41 32.92
CA LYS A 570 4.81 37.32 34.06
C LYS A 570 6.24 37.37 34.59
N ASP A 571 7.09 36.39 34.27
CA ASP A 571 8.43 36.28 34.87
C ASP A 571 9.59 36.57 33.89
N TRP A 572 9.35 37.41 32.87
CA TRP A 572 10.44 37.95 32.05
C TRP A 572 11.05 39.20 32.72
N PRO A 573 12.37 39.27 32.94
CA PRO A 573 12.98 40.38 33.67
C PRO A 573 12.84 41.71 32.90
N PRO A 574 12.59 42.84 33.58
CA PRO A 574 12.60 44.15 32.96
C PRO A 574 14.02 44.74 33.02
N GLN A 575 14.55 45.18 31.87
CA GLN A 575 15.63 46.19 31.71
C GLN A 575 16.01 46.24 30.23
N SER A 576 16.28 47.36 29.57
CA SER A 576 16.04 48.81 29.74
C SER A 576 16.37 49.46 28.36
N PRO A 577 16.06 50.74 28.10
CA PRO A 577 15.72 51.25 26.77
C PRO A 577 16.84 52.07 26.11
N VAL A 578 17.06 51.94 24.79
CA VAL A 578 17.73 53.00 24.00
C VAL A 578 17.19 53.05 22.55
N GLU A 579 16.60 54.20 22.25
CA GLU A 579 16.47 54.94 20.97
C GLU A 579 15.57 54.41 19.83
N LYS A 580 14.34 54.93 19.82
CA LYS A 580 13.72 55.45 18.60
C LYS A 580 13.83 56.98 18.61
N ASN A 581 14.65 57.52 17.72
CA ASN A 581 14.48 58.90 17.24
C ASN A 581 13.76 58.85 15.90
N CYS A 582 12.50 59.25 15.87
CA CYS A 582 12.06 60.24 14.89
C CYS A 582 10.81 60.96 15.42
N CYS A 583 10.85 62.27 15.31
CA CYS A 583 10.17 63.23 16.16
C CYS A 583 8.66 63.39 15.91
N GLN A 584 8.02 63.92 16.94
CA GLN A 584 6.62 64.31 17.01
C GLN A 584 6.27 65.47 16.07
N THR A 585 5.00 65.45 15.72
CA THR A 585 4.14 66.45 15.09
C THR A 585 4.34 67.90 15.56
N TYR A 586 4.34 68.83 14.61
CA TYR A 586 3.98 70.23 14.83
C TYR A 586 2.51 70.47 14.45
N ASN A 587 1.82 71.24 15.28
CA ASN A 587 0.44 71.69 15.11
C ASN A 587 0.28 72.71 13.98
N VAL A 588 -0.97 72.73 13.49
CA VAL A 588 -1.63 73.58 12.49
C VAL A 588 -1.52 75.08 12.85
N PRO A 589 -1.61 75.99 11.86
CA PRO A 589 -2.80 76.86 11.83
C PRO A 589 -3.41 77.08 10.42
N GLU A 590 -4.72 77.24 10.40
CA GLU A 590 -5.54 77.74 9.29
C GLU A 590 -5.14 79.18 8.91
N THR A 591 -5.31 79.57 7.65
CA THR A 591 -6.06 80.79 7.27
C THR A 591 -6.21 80.96 5.75
N TYR A 592 -7.46 81.30 5.39
CA TYR A 592 -8.02 81.91 4.16
C TYR A 592 -8.08 81.13 2.85
#